data_AF-A0A947QPK4-F1
#
_entry.id   AF-A0A947QPK4-F1
#
_cell.length_a   1.000
_cell.length_b   1.000
_cell.length_c   1.000
_cell.angle_alpha   90.00
_cell.angle_beta   90.00
_cell.angle_gamma   90.00
#
_symmetry.space_group_name_H-M   'P 1'
#
loop_
_entity.id
_entity.type
_entity.pdbx_description
1 polymer ?
#
loop_
_entity_poly.entity_id
_entity_poly.type
_entity_poly.pdbx_seq_one_letter_code
_entity_poly.pdbx_strand_id
1 'polypeptide(L)'
;KTIAITTEDLRDNLPTVRSGIQKGTQYVLLYRGRPIAEINKISNEVDAMFFDESDKIKKLNPDAERIKKKVAGRKKKRIKKNE
;
A
#
# COMPACT_ATOMS: atom_id res chain seq x y z
N LYS A 1 21.33 11.74 1.25
CA LYS A 1 21.44 13.03 0.52
C LYS A 1 20.04 13.61 0.44
N THR A 2 19.88 14.86 0.86
CA THR A 2 18.58 15.55 0.91
C THR A 2 18.51 16.56 -0.23
N ILE A 3 17.41 16.53 -0.98
CA ILE A 3 17.20 17.38 -2.15
C ILE A 3 15.85 18.09 -1.99
N ALA A 4 15.84 19.41 -2.11
CA ALA A 4 14.59 20.16 -2.16
C ALA A 4 14.04 20.17 -3.58
N ILE A 5 12.75 19.87 -3.75
CA ILE A 5 12.04 19.90 -5.03
C ILE A 5 10.72 20.63 -4.86
N THR A 6 10.26 21.31 -5.90
CA THR A 6 8.93 21.92 -5.90
C THR A 6 7.85 20.90 -6.22
N THR A 7 6.59 21.25 -5.97
CA THR A 7 5.45 20.45 -6.41
C THR A 7 5.38 20.29 -7.94
N GLU A 8 5.89 21.28 -8.69
CA GLU A 8 5.97 21.23 -10.16
C GLU A 8 7.04 20.22 -10.59
N ASP A 9 8.25 20.32 -10.02
CA ASP A 9 9.34 19.35 -10.29
C ASP A 9 8.92 17.91 -9.99
N LEU A 10 8.21 17.70 -8.88
CA LEU A 10 7.69 16.39 -8.50
C LEU A 10 6.70 15.84 -9.53
N ARG A 11 5.83 16.70 -10.06
CA ARG A 11 4.81 16.32 -11.04
C ARG A 11 5.46 15.93 -12.37
N ASP A 12 6.43 16.71 -12.82
CA ASP A 12 7.05 16.54 -14.13
C ASP A 12 8.08 15.40 -14.13
N ASN A 13 8.72 15.14 -12.99
CA ASN A 13 9.81 14.17 -12.86
C ASN A 13 9.51 13.02 -11.90
N LEU A 14 8.24 12.66 -11.73
CA LEU A 14 7.79 11.61 -10.79
C LEU A 14 8.58 10.30 -10.91
N PRO A 15 8.87 9.74 -12.11
CA PRO A 15 9.62 8.50 -12.23
C PRO A 15 11.04 8.59 -11.67
N THR A 16 11.71 9.73 -11.92
CA THR A 16 13.07 10.00 -11.46
C THR A 16 13.12 10.16 -9.95
N VAL A 17 12.18 10.94 -9.40
CA VAL A 17 12.05 11.14 -7.94
C VAL A 17 11.79 9.81 -7.25
N ARG A 18 10.90 8.97 -7.80
CA ARG A 18 10.63 7.63 -7.28
C ARG A 18 11.89 6.74 -7.26
N SER A 19 12.67 6.73 -8.35
CA SER A 19 13.94 6.00 -8.40
C SER A 19 14.94 6.52 -7.36
N GLY A 20 15.01 7.85 -7.20
CA GLY A 20 15.84 8.49 -6.17
C GLY A 20 15.47 8.06 -4.76
N ILE A 21 14.18 8.01 -4.43
CA ILE A 21 13.66 7.55 -3.13
C ILE A 21 14.06 6.09 -2.88
N GLN A 22 13.91 5.21 -3.87
CA GLN A 22 14.30 3.80 -3.75
C GLN A 22 15.79 3.61 -3.45
N LYS A 23 16.64 4.48 -4.04
CA LYS A 23 18.09 4.55 -3.82
C LYS A 23 18.48 5.21 -2.48
N GLY A 24 17.52 5.70 -1.69
CA GLY A 24 17.78 6.33 -0.39
C GLY A 24 18.00 7.85 -0.45
N THR A 25 17.58 8.50 -1.54
CA THR A 25 17.54 9.96 -1.61
C THR A 25 16.31 10.47 -0.88
N GLN A 26 16.51 11.44 0.00
CA GLN A 26 15.43 12.11 0.72
C GLN A 26 15.03 13.36 -0.04
N TYR A 27 13.74 13.61 -0.18
CA TYR A 27 13.23 14.79 -0.86
C TYR A 27 12.43 15.67 0.09
N VAL A 28 12.71 16.97 0.10
CA VAL A 28 11.88 17.97 0.78
C VAL A 28 10.99 18.60 -0.27
N LEU A 29 9.68 18.47 -0.11
CA LEU A 29 8.69 19.04 -1.01
C LEU A 29 8.42 20.50 -0.61
N LEU A 30 8.63 21.40 -1.57
CA LEU A 30 8.38 22.82 -1.43
C LEU A 30 7.09 23.21 -2.16
N TYR A 31 6.24 23.99 -1.51
CA TYR A 31 5.11 24.68 -2.13
C TYR A 31 5.24 26.17 -1.91
N ARG A 32 5.27 26.96 -3.00
CA ARG A 32 5.47 28.42 -2.96
C ARG A 32 6.67 28.85 -2.10
N GLY A 33 7.79 28.13 -2.23
CA GLY A 33 9.02 28.39 -1.50
C GLY A 33 9.04 27.97 -0.03
N ARG A 34 7.98 27.31 0.47
CA ARG A 34 7.91 26.82 1.85
C ARG A 34 7.96 25.29 1.89
N PRO A 35 8.72 24.67 2.81
CA PRO A 35 8.70 23.23 2.99
C PRO A 35 7.36 22.79 3.53
N ILE A 36 6.75 21.79 2.89
CA ILE A 36 5.43 21.26 3.26
C ILE A 36 5.47 19.78 3.64
N ALA A 37 6.42 19.01 3.11
CA ALA A 37 6.52 17.58 3.38
C ALA A 37 7.93 17.06 3.15
N GLU A 38 8.25 15.93 3.78
CA GLU A 38 9.44 15.14 3.51
C GLU A 38 9.03 13.80 2.93
N ILE A 39 9.73 13.39 1.87
CA ILE A 39 9.50 12.13 1.17
C ILE A 39 10.73 11.26 1.40
N ASN A 40 10.51 10.18 2.14
CA ASN A 40 11.53 9.24 2.56
C ASN A 40 11.18 7.84 2.05
N LYS A 41 12.21 6.98 1.96
CA LYS A 41 11.99 5.56 1.69
C LYS A 41 11.23 4.96 2.87
N ILE A 42 10.19 4.18 2.59
CA ILE A 42 9.46 3.43 3.61
C ILE A 42 10.47 2.47 4.28
N SER A 43 10.72 2.65 5.57
CA SER A 43 11.35 1.60 6.38
C SER A 43 10.32 0.50 6.57
N ASN A 44 10.74 -0.76 6.50
CA ASN A 44 9.87 -1.94 6.70
C ASN A 44 9.20 -1.99 8.10
N GLU A 45 9.46 -1.02 8.96
CA GLU A 45 8.84 -0.85 10.28
C GLU A 45 7.43 -0.25 10.20
N VAL A 46 7.10 0.47 9.12
CA VAL A 46 5.80 1.15 8.98
C VAL A 46 4.68 0.19 8.56
N ASP A 47 5.01 -1.00 8.04
CA ASP A 47 4.02 -2.02 7.68
C ASP A 47 3.19 -2.50 8.88
N ALA A 48 3.72 -2.42 10.11
CA ALA A 48 3.00 -2.86 11.30
C ALA A 48 1.78 -1.99 11.66
N MET A 49 1.66 -0.75 11.14
CA MET A 49 0.54 0.13 11.50
C MET A 49 -0.69 -0.03 10.59
N PHE A 50 -0.55 -0.66 9.42
CA PHE A 50 -1.64 -0.81 8.44
C PHE A 50 -2.19 -2.24 8.34
N PHE A 51 -1.52 -3.24 8.93
CA PHE A 51 -1.98 -4.65 8.89
C PHE A 51 -2.74 -5.13 10.14
N ASP A 52 -2.79 -4.34 11.22
CA ASP A 52 -3.60 -4.65 12.43
C ASP A 52 -5.12 -4.67 12.16
N GLU A 53 -5.58 -4.19 10.99
CA GLU A 53 -6.97 -4.34 10.58
C GLU A 53 -7.33 -5.78 10.17
N SER A 54 -6.36 -6.60 9.78
CA SER A 54 -6.62 -7.99 9.38
C SER A 54 -7.10 -8.87 10.54
N ASP A 55 -6.63 -8.61 11.76
CA ASP A 55 -7.11 -9.28 12.97
C ASP A 55 -8.41 -8.66 13.52
N LYS A 56 -8.73 -7.41 13.20
CA LYS A 56 -10.07 -6.84 13.44
C LYS A 56 -11.14 -7.45 12.52
N ILE A 57 -10.81 -7.74 11.25
CA ILE A 57 -11.75 -8.39 10.31
C ILE A 57 -12.14 -9.79 10.78
N LYS A 58 -11.21 -10.56 11.39
CA LYS A 58 -11.54 -11.86 12.02
C LYS A 58 -12.52 -11.72 13.18
N LYS A 59 -12.43 -10.63 13.97
CA LYS A 59 -13.36 -10.33 15.07
C LYS A 59 -14.72 -9.81 14.59
N LEU A 60 -14.80 -9.20 13.40
CA LEU A 60 -16.02 -8.56 12.90
C LEU A 60 -17.04 -9.53 12.28
N ASN A 61 -16.63 -10.73 11.87
CA ASN A 61 -17.55 -11.70 11.26
C ASN A 61 -17.14 -13.16 11.56
N PRO A 62 -17.60 -13.74 12.68
CA PRO A 62 -17.30 -15.13 13.03
C PRO A 62 -17.81 -16.15 11.99
N ASP A 63 -18.73 -15.74 11.12
CA ASP A 63 -19.29 -16.57 10.04
C ASP A 63 -18.46 -16.55 8.74
N ALA A 64 -17.43 -15.70 8.62
CA ALA A 64 -16.66 -15.56 7.38
C ALA A 64 -15.97 -16.87 6.95
N GLU A 65 -15.48 -17.66 7.91
CA GLU A 65 -14.88 -18.97 7.63
C GLU A 65 -15.92 -19.99 7.16
N ARG A 66 -17.12 -19.96 7.74
CA ARG A 66 -18.24 -20.84 7.36
C ARG A 66 -18.69 -20.56 5.93
N ILE A 67 -18.73 -19.29 5.54
CA ILE A 67 -19.09 -18.85 4.19
C ILE A 67 -18.03 -19.34 3.18
N LYS A 68 -16.73 -19.15 3.46
CA LYS A 68 -15.63 -19.62 2.60
C LYS A 68 -15.72 -21.12 2.32
N LYS A 69 -15.94 -21.94 3.36
CA LYS A 69 -16.10 -23.40 3.22
C LYS A 69 -17.32 -23.78 2.35
N LYS A 70 -18.47 -23.12 2.54
CA LYS A 70 -19.68 -23.38 1.73
C LYS A 70 -19.50 -23.01 0.26
N VAL A 71 -18.83 -21.89 -0.04
CA VAL A 71 -18.58 -21.45 -1.43
C VAL A 71 -17.65 -22.42 -2.16
N ALA A 72 -16.57 -22.88 -1.50
CA ALA A 72 -15.65 -23.86 -2.07
C ALA A 72 -16.37 -25.19 -2.41
N GLY A 73 -17.25 -25.68 -1.53
CA GLY A 73 -18.05 -26.88 -1.78
C GLY A 73 -19.02 -26.73 -2.96
N ARG A 74 -19.66 -25.56 -3.11
CA ARG A 74 -20.55 -25.27 -4.26
C ARG A 74 -19.79 -25.24 -5.59
N LYS A 75 -18.57 -24.68 -5.62
CA LYS A 75 -17.72 -24.68 -6.83
C LYS A 75 -17.36 -26.11 -7.25
N LYS A 76 -16.91 -26.95 -6.32
CA LYS A 76 -16.56 -28.35 -6.62
C LYS A 76 -17.75 -29.15 -7.16
N LYS A 77 -18.95 -28.95 -6.60
CA LYS A 77 -20.19 -29.58 -7.11
C LYS A 77 -20.57 -29.13 -8.53
N ARG A 78 -20.30 -27.88 -8.90
CA ARG A 78 -20.56 -27.38 -10.26
C ARG A 78 -19.61 -27.97 -11.28
N ILE A 79 -18.32 -28.08 -10.93
CA ILE A 79 -17.31 -28.67 -11.83
C ILE A 79 -17.64 -30.13 -12.12
N LYS A 80 -17.95 -30.93 -11.09
CA LYS A 80 -18.35 -32.34 -11.24
C LYS A 80 -19.66 -32.59 -12.00
N LYS A 81 -20.49 -31.57 -12.21
CA LYS A 81 -21.76 -31.69 -12.96
C LYS A 81 -21.57 -31.37 -14.46
N ASN A 82 -20.43 -30.78 -14.82
CA ASN A 82 -20.08 -30.39 -16.18
C ASN A 82 -19.02 -31.31 -16.81
N GLU A 83 -18.57 -32.34 -16.07
CA GLU A 83 -17.85 -33.52 -16.58
C GLU A 83 -18.85 -34.65 -16.80
#